data_AF-A0AAF0QFS4-F1
#
_entry.id   AF-A0AAF0QFS4-F1
#
_cell.length_a   1.000
_cell.length_b   1.000
_cell.length_c   1.000
_cell.angle_alpha   90.00
_cell.angle_beta   90.00
_cell.angle_gamma   90.00
#
_symmetry.space_group_name_H-M   'P 1'
#
loop_
_entity.id
_entity.type
_entity.pdbx_description
1 polymer ?
#
loop_
_entity_poly.entity_id
_entity_poly.type
_entity_poly.pdbx_seq_one_letter_code
_entity_poly.pdbx_strand_id
1 'polypeptide(L)'
;MDVLLFVNTHIKSLAFDFLTLKLIPHESTIFSHKGRHLSRTETMGIVLSIDFKPNRFIKFNIDDCTNCIPCIWINQETSSHFSHQI
;
A
#
# COMPACT_ATOMS: atom_id res chain seq x y z
N MET A 1 0.02 26.48 10.97
CA MET A 1 -1.05 25.51 10.69
C MET A 1 -0.51 24.16 11.10
N ASP A 2 -1.14 23.53 12.08
CA ASP A 2 -0.66 22.25 12.61
C ASP A 2 -0.87 21.15 11.55
N VAL A 3 0.20 20.44 11.22
CA VAL A 3 0.16 19.32 10.28
C VAL A 3 -0.49 18.13 11.00
N LEU A 4 -1.57 17.59 10.43
CA LEU A 4 -2.23 16.41 10.99
C LEU A 4 -1.36 15.18 10.77
N LEU A 5 -1.07 14.47 11.86
CA LEU A 5 -0.28 13.24 11.87
C LEU A 5 -1.19 12.02 12.11
N PHE A 6 -1.24 11.11 11.15
CA PHE A 6 -2.02 9.88 11.19
C PHE A 6 -1.09 8.66 11.26
N VAL A 7 -0.75 8.26 12.48
CA VAL A 7 0.04 7.06 12.75
C VAL A 7 -0.90 5.88 13.00
N ASN A 8 -0.59 4.72 12.40
CA ASN A 8 -1.36 3.48 12.51
C ASN A 8 -2.85 3.58 12.11
N THR A 9 -3.25 4.67 11.46
CA THR A 9 -4.60 4.89 10.95
C THR A 9 -4.59 4.66 9.45
N HIS A 10 -5.51 3.83 8.95
CA HIS A 10 -5.65 3.56 7.52
C HIS A 10 -6.45 4.68 6.84
N ILE A 11 -5.77 5.46 6.00
CA ILE A 11 -6.41 6.49 5.19
C ILE A 11 -6.78 5.91 3.83
N LYS A 12 -8.06 6.00 3.46
CA LYS A 12 -8.54 5.68 2.11
C LYS A 12 -8.00 6.70 1.11
N SER A 13 -7.28 6.19 0.10
CA SER A 13 -6.69 7.00 -0.96
C SER A 13 -6.95 6.37 -2.33
N LEU A 14 -6.94 7.19 -3.36
CA LEU A 14 -7.01 6.75 -4.75
C LEU A 14 -5.61 6.41 -5.24
N ALA A 15 -5.48 5.52 -6.23
CA ALA A 15 -4.20 5.04 -6.74
C ALA A 15 -3.31 6.20 -7.22
N PHE A 16 -3.89 7.25 -7.81
CA PHE A 16 -3.12 8.43 -8.21
C PHE A 16 -2.51 9.21 -7.03
N ASP A 17 -3.11 9.17 -5.84
CA ASP A 17 -2.58 9.86 -4.66
C ASP A 17 -1.22 9.27 -4.25
N PHE A 18 -1.02 7.96 -4.45
CA PHE A 18 0.24 7.26 -4.12
C PHE A 18 1.44 7.82 -4.87
N LEU A 19 1.24 8.33 -6.10
CA LEU A 19 2.31 8.92 -6.90
C LEU A 19 2.79 10.27 -6.35
N THR A 20 2.01 10.89 -5.47
CA THR A 20 2.31 12.21 -4.90
C THR A 20 2.84 12.14 -3.46
N LEU A 21 2.94 10.94 -2.89
CA LEU A 21 3.50 10.72 -1.55
C LEU A 21 4.98 11.12 -1.51
N LYS A 22 5.35 11.91 -0.50
CA LYS A 22 6.75 12.29 -0.27
C LYS A 22 7.21 11.79 1.08
N LEU A 23 8.27 10.97 1.09
CA LEU A 23 8.88 10.50 2.33
C LEU A 23 9.35 11.68 3.19
N ILE A 24 9.06 11.64 4.49
CA ILE A 24 9.57 12.63 5.44
C ILE A 24 11.06 12.34 5.72
N PRO A 25 11.96 13.33 5.61
CA PRO A 25 13.35 13.15 5.99
C PRO A 25 13.47 12.64 7.43
N HIS A 26 14.32 11.64 7.67
CA HIS A 26 14.57 11.02 8.98
C HIS A 26 13.42 10.15 9.55
N GLU A 27 12.28 10.03 8.86
CA GLU A 27 11.19 9.12 9.25
C GLU A 27 10.93 8.10 8.13
N SER A 28 11.46 6.88 8.27
CA SER A 28 11.44 5.86 7.21
C SER A 28 10.06 5.31 6.84
N THR A 29 9.03 5.62 7.64
CA THR A 29 7.68 5.06 7.50
C THR A 29 6.59 6.12 7.40
N ILE A 30 6.95 7.40 7.37
CA ILE A 30 5.99 8.52 7.36
C ILE A 30 6.10 9.28 6.04
N PHE A 31 4.95 9.51 5.42
CA PHE A 31 4.83 10.19 4.14
C PHE A 31 3.98 11.45 4.31
N SER A 32 4.37 12.52 3.61
CA SER A 32 3.53 13.71 3.44
C SER A 32 2.65 13.59 2.21
N HIS A 33 1.39 13.99 2.39
CA HIS A 33 0.39 14.09 1.34
C HIS A 33 -0.59 15.22 1.65
N LYS A 34 -0.74 16.19 0.75
CA LYS A 34 -1.73 17.29 0.85
C LYS A 34 -1.77 17.96 2.25
N GLY A 35 -0.60 18.21 2.84
CA GLY A 35 -0.47 18.85 4.16
C GLY A 35 -0.77 17.95 5.37
N ARG A 36 -0.79 16.62 5.17
CA ARG A 36 -0.96 15.60 6.22
C ARG A 36 0.24 14.66 6.22
N HIS A 37 0.58 14.13 7.39
CA HIS A 37 1.57 13.06 7.55
C HIS A 37 0.84 11.74 7.82
N LEU A 38 1.19 10.69 7.09
CA LEU A 38 0.52 9.40 7.17
C LEU A 38 1.53 8.25 7.15
N SER A 39 1.26 7.21 7.95
CA SER A 39 2.06 5.99 7.98
C SER A 39 1.38 4.80 7.29
N ARG A 40 0.07 4.88 7.02
CA ARG A 40 -0.71 3.81 6.39
C ARG A 40 -1.77 4.41 5.46
N THR A 41 -1.97 3.76 4.31
CA THR A 41 -3.04 4.08 3.40
C THR A 41 -3.61 2.80 2.80
N GLU A 42 -4.90 2.82 2.48
CA GLU A 42 -5.61 1.74 1.82
C GLU A 42 -6.24 2.24 0.52
N THR A 43 -6.35 1.35 -0.45
CA THR A 43 -7.03 1.61 -1.72
C THR A 43 -7.74 0.34 -2.17
N MET A 44 -8.68 0.47 -3.11
CA MET A 44 -9.50 -0.62 -3.61
C MET A 44 -9.60 -0.50 -5.13
N GLY A 45 -9.34 -1.61 -5.83
CA GLY A 45 -9.40 -1.65 -7.28
C GLY A 45 -9.33 -3.08 -7.81
N ILE A 46 -9.24 -3.21 -9.13
CA ILE A 46 -9.18 -4.48 -9.85
C ILE A 46 -7.72 -4.94 -9.94
N VAL A 47 -7.47 -6.22 -9.64
CA VAL A 47 -6.14 -6.83 -9.84
C VAL A 47 -5.93 -7.12 -11.32
N LEU A 48 -4.97 -6.42 -11.95
CA LEU A 48 -4.69 -6.57 -13.39
C LEU A 48 -3.65 -7.64 -13.70
N SER A 49 -2.70 -7.87 -12.79
CA SER A 49 -1.62 -8.83 -13.00
C SER A 49 -1.13 -9.37 -11.66
N ILE A 50 -0.68 -10.62 -11.65
CA ILE A 50 -0.12 -11.30 -10.48
C ILE A 50 1.21 -11.94 -10.88
N ASP A 51 2.28 -11.63 -10.16
CA ASP A 51 3.60 -12.22 -10.27
C ASP A 51 3.97 -12.88 -8.94
N PHE A 52 3.96 -14.21 -8.94
CA PHE A 52 4.28 -15.01 -7.76
C PHE A 52 5.79 -15.23 -7.67
N LYS A 53 6.39 -14.78 -6.56
CA LYS A 53 7.78 -15.09 -6.20
C LYS A 53 7.78 -16.11 -5.07
N PRO A 54 8.03 -17.41 -5.36
CA PRO A 54 8.03 -18.46 -4.36
C PRO A 54 8.92 -18.10 -3.17
N ASN A 55 8.44 -18.34 -1.95
CA ASN A 55 9.15 -18.11 -0.70
C ASN A 55 9.61 -16.66 -0.49
N ARG A 56 8.96 -15.70 -1.16
CA ARG A 56 9.30 -14.27 -1.07
C ARG A 56 8.08 -13.37 -0.95
N PHE A 57 7.27 -13.26 -2.01
CA PHE A 57 6.11 -12.36 -2.05
C PHE A 57 5.23 -12.59 -3.29
N ILE A 58 3.99 -12.13 -3.23
CA ILE A 58 3.18 -11.85 -4.43
C ILE A 58 3.35 -10.38 -4.79
N LYS A 59 3.70 -10.10 -6.04
CA LYS A 59 3.56 -8.75 -6.61
C LYS A 59 2.33 -8.72 -7.48
N PHE A 60 1.49 -7.71 -7.33
CA PHE A 60 0.32 -7.54 -8.17
C PHE A 60 0.07 -6.07 -8.45
N ASN A 61 -0.63 -5.76 -9.53
CA ASN A 61 -0.99 -4.39 -9.88
C ASN A 61 -2.48 -4.18 -9.63
N ILE A 62 -2.84 -3.08 -8.96
CA ILE A 62 -4.24 -2.66 -8.73
C ILE A 62 -4.55 -1.47 -9.62
N ASP A 63 -5.69 -1.51 -10.31
CA ASP A 63 -6.28 -0.37 -11.02
C ASP A 63 -7.61 0.03 -10.37
N ASP A 64 -7.71 1.29 -9.92
CA ASP A 64 -8.92 1.86 -9.31
C ASP A 64 -9.63 2.89 -10.20
N CYS A 65 -9.34 2.87 -11.51
CA CYS A 65 -9.76 3.83 -12.53
C CYS A 65 -9.15 5.23 -12.39
N THR A 66 -8.27 5.47 -11.41
CA THR A 66 -7.52 6.73 -11.29
C THR A 66 -6.03 6.56 -11.62
N ASN A 67 -5.49 5.37 -11.33
CA ASN A 67 -4.17 4.94 -11.77
C ASN A 67 -3.99 3.42 -11.56
N CYS A 68 -2.87 2.89 -12.03
CA CYS A 68 -2.42 1.53 -11.76
C CYS A 68 -1.18 1.55 -10.85
N ILE A 69 -1.26 0.93 -9.67
CA ILE A 69 -0.16 0.90 -8.70
C ILE A 69 0.33 -0.53 -8.41
N PRO A 70 1.66 -0.72 -8.22
CA PRO A 70 2.20 -2.00 -7.79
C PRO A 70 1.99 -2.20 -6.28
N CYS A 71 1.53 -3.39 -5.90
CA CYS A 71 1.36 -3.84 -4.53
C CYS A 71 2.21 -5.10 -4.30
N ILE A 72 2.75 -5.22 -3.08
CA ILE A 72 3.54 -6.37 -2.64
C ILE A 72 2.87 -6.96 -1.41
N TRP A 73 2.56 -8.25 -1.47
CA TRP A 73 2.09 -9.01 -0.32
C TRP A 73 3.19 -9.98 0.16
N ILE A 74 3.72 -9.68 1.36
CA ILE A 74 4.83 -10.40 1.99
C ILE A 74 4.40 -11.53 2.96
N ASN A 75 3.11 -11.59 3.34
CA ASN A 75 2.59 -12.54 4.32
C ASN A 75 1.78 -13.67 3.67
N GLN A 76 2.11 -14.04 2.43
CA GLN A 76 1.33 -15.06 1.71
C GLN A 76 1.40 -16.42 2.43
N GLU A 77 2.57 -16.81 2.93
CA GLU A 77 2.78 -18.12 3.56
C GLU A 77 2.21 -18.22 4.98
N THR A 78 2.01 -17.09 5.65
CA THR A 78 1.45 -17.02 7.01
C THR A 78 -0.04 -16.70 7.02
N SER A 79 -0.64 -16.42 5.85
CA SER A 79 -2.08 -16.18 5.74
C SER A 79 -2.83 -17.50 5.81
N SER A 80 -3.81 -17.57 6.73
CA SER A 80 -4.70 -18.73 6.87
C SER A 80 -5.41 -19.13 5.58
N HIS A 81 -5.60 -18.17 4.65
CA HIS A 81 -6.23 -18.42 3.35
C HIS A 81 -5.40 -19.30 2.40
N PHE A 82 -4.07 -19.34 2.57
CA PHE A 82 -3.16 -20.14 1.72
C PHE A 82 -2.47 -21.26 2.49
N SER A 83 -2.51 -21.26 3.83
CA SER A 83 -1.92 -22.32 4.66
C SER A 83 -2.66 -23.67 4.61
N HIS A 84 -3.86 -23.72 4.03
CA HIS A 84 -4.71 -24.92 3.97
C HIS A 84 -4.62 -25.69 2.64
N GLN A 85 -3.63 -25.40 1.79
CA GLN A 85 -3.49 -26.02 0.48
C GLN A 85 -2.33 -27.03 0.38
N ILE A 86 -1.99 -27.70 1.49
CA ILE A 86 -1.03 -28.82 1.54
C ILE A 86 -1.76 -30.08 1.97
#